data_AF-A0A8T5Y3T2-F1
#
_entry.id   AF-A0A8T5Y3T2-F1
#
_cell.length_a   1.000
_cell.length_b   1.000
_cell.length_c   1.000
_cell.angle_alpha   90.00
_cell.angle_beta   90.00
_cell.angle_gamma   90.00
#
_symmetry.space_group_name_H-M   'P 1'
#
loop_
_entity.id
_entity.type
_entity.pdbx_description
1 polymer ?
#
loop_
_entity_poly.entity_id
_entity_poly.type
_entity_poly.pdbx_seq_one_letter_code
_entity_poly.pdbx_strand_id
1 'polypeptide(L)'
;MQNKTLLTNLSLIGYVGLLVSIAGFYGYYLPHDDAFLLPWLLIALFSSALLGYKNYKVYQATKSKLFLLDPIFTLVFLYLPSVISLPRGLSILLPILAGAAFALILVNLTFHPWKKEA
;
A
#
# COMPACT_ATOMS: atom_id res chain seq x y z
N MET A 1 -5.31 -19.30 17.19
CA MET A 1 -5.62 -19.07 15.77
C MET A 1 -5.48 -17.60 15.46
N GLN A 2 -4.58 -17.21 14.55
CA GLN A 2 -4.56 -15.83 14.06
C GLN A 2 -5.76 -15.61 13.13
N ASN A 3 -6.49 -14.49 13.30
CA ASN A 3 -7.68 -14.20 12.49
C ASN A 3 -7.26 -13.74 11.08
N LYS A 4 -7.33 -14.66 10.11
CA LYS A 4 -7.02 -14.40 8.69
C LYS A 4 -7.78 -13.22 8.12
N THR A 5 -9.08 -13.13 8.41
CA THR A 5 -9.93 -12.06 7.93
C THR A 5 -9.45 -10.71 8.44
N LEU A 6 -9.07 -10.62 9.72
CA LEU A 6 -8.48 -9.41 10.29
C LEU A 6 -7.21 -9.00 9.55
N LEU A 7 -6.25 -9.91 9.35
CA LEU A 7 -4.97 -9.61 8.70
C LEU A 7 -5.15 -9.22 7.22
N THR A 8 -6.10 -9.83 6.52
CA THR A 8 -6.49 -9.44 5.16
C THR A 8 -7.03 -8.01 5.14
N ASN A 9 -7.94 -7.66 6.05
CA ASN A 9 -8.50 -6.32 6.13
C ASN A 9 -7.44 -5.28 6.46
N LEU A 10 -6.52 -5.57 7.41
CA LEU A 10 -5.40 -4.69 7.71
C LEU A 10 -4.49 -4.47 6.50
N SER A 11 -4.29 -5.50 5.67
CA SER A 11 -3.53 -5.38 4.43
C SER A 11 -4.21 -4.42 3.45
N LEU A 12 -5.51 -4.62 3.21
CA LEU A 12 -6.29 -3.80 2.30
C LEU A 12 -6.34 -2.33 2.74
N ILE A 13 -6.62 -2.08 4.03
CA ILE A 13 -6.63 -0.72 4.60
C ILE A 13 -5.24 -0.09 4.49
N GLY A 14 -4.18 -0.86 4.76
CA GLY A 14 -2.80 -0.42 4.61
C GLY A 14 -2.48 0.02 3.17
N TYR A 15 -2.74 -0.83 2.17
CA TYR A 15 -2.48 -0.49 0.77
C TYR A 15 -3.34 0.68 0.28
N VAL A 16 -4.64 0.68 0.59
CA VAL A 16 -5.53 1.78 0.20
C VAL A 16 -5.07 3.10 0.80
N GLY A 17 -4.73 3.12 2.09
CA GLY A 17 -4.26 4.35 2.72
C GLY A 17 -2.90 4.83 2.18
N LEU A 18 -1.97 3.93 1.83
CA LEU A 18 -0.75 4.31 1.11
C LEU A 18 -1.07 4.97 -0.23
N LEU A 19 -1.96 4.37 -1.03
CA LEU A 19 -2.37 4.92 -2.32
C LEU A 19 -3.05 6.29 -2.15
N VAL A 20 -3.94 6.44 -1.16
CA VAL A 20 -4.58 7.72 -0.82
C VAL A 20 -3.55 8.77 -0.44
N SER A 21 -2.56 8.41 0.39
CA SER A 21 -1.47 9.32 0.74
C SER A 21 -0.66 9.75 -0.47
N ILE A 22 -0.35 8.84 -1.40
CA ILE A 22 0.41 9.13 -2.61
C ILE A 22 -0.41 10.06 -3.53
N ALA A 23 -1.70 9.76 -3.72
CA ALA A 23 -2.61 10.61 -4.49
C ALA A 23 -2.70 12.02 -3.89
N GLY A 24 -2.86 12.13 -2.57
CA GLY A 24 -2.91 13.42 -1.89
C GLY A 24 -1.59 14.19 -1.97
N PHE A 25 -0.46 13.51 -1.81
CA PHE A 25 0.85 14.14 -1.95
C PHE A 25 1.06 14.72 -3.36
N TYR A 26 0.89 13.92 -4.42
CA TYR A 26 1.13 14.39 -5.79
C TYR A 26 0.00 15.25 -6.36
N GLY A 27 -1.25 14.99 -5.96
CA GLY A 27 -2.43 15.64 -6.54
C GLY A 27 -2.87 16.89 -5.79
N TYR A 28 -2.57 16.99 -4.49
CA TYR A 28 -2.98 18.12 -3.67
C TYR A 28 -1.80 18.91 -3.11
N TYR A 29 -0.83 18.25 -2.44
CA TYR A 29 0.30 18.97 -1.83
C TYR A 29 1.26 19.57 -2.86
N LEU A 30 1.75 18.76 -3.80
CA LEU A 30 2.78 19.20 -4.75
C LEU A 30 2.36 20.39 -5.64
N PRO A 31 1.10 20.49 -6.11
CA PRO A 31 0.68 21.60 -6.98
C PRO A 31 0.28 22.89 -6.25
N HIS A 32 0.12 22.89 -4.92
CA HIS A 32 -0.43 24.03 -4.18
C HIS A 32 0.53 24.46 -3.06
N ASP A 33 0.97 25.72 -3.10
CA ASP A 33 1.97 26.25 -2.16
C ASP A 33 1.43 26.38 -0.71
N ASP A 34 0.11 26.43 -0.53
CA ASP A 34 -0.58 26.54 0.76
C ASP A 34 -1.04 25.19 1.33
N ALA A 35 -0.81 24.09 0.60
CA ALA A 35 -1.28 22.78 1.02
C ALA A 35 -0.44 22.19 2.16
N PHE A 36 -1.13 21.59 3.13
CA PHE A 36 -0.46 20.94 4.27
C PHE A 36 0.05 19.55 3.90
N LEU A 37 1.36 19.31 4.12
CA LEU A 37 1.99 17.99 3.96
C LEU A 37 1.54 16.98 5.02
N LEU A 38 1.29 17.48 6.24
CA LEU A 38 1.16 16.66 7.44
C LEU A 38 0.08 15.56 7.35
N PRO A 39 -1.14 15.82 6.83
CA PRO A 39 -2.17 14.77 6.73
C PRO A 39 -1.72 13.58 5.88
N TRP A 40 -1.05 13.84 4.77
CA TRP A 40 -0.56 12.78 3.86
C TRP A 40 0.52 11.95 4.54
N LEU A 41 1.47 12.60 5.20
CA LEU A 41 2.51 11.91 5.95
C LEU A 41 1.95 11.05 7.08
N LEU A 42 0.95 11.54 7.82
CA LEU A 42 0.28 10.77 8.88
C LEU A 42 -0.45 9.55 8.32
N ILE A 43 -1.15 9.69 7.18
CA ILE A 43 -1.82 8.56 6.51
C ILE A 43 -0.77 7.54 6.06
N ALA A 44 0.33 7.96 5.43
CA ALA A 44 1.40 7.05 5.00
C ALA A 44 2.01 6.27 6.17
N LEU A 45 2.30 6.95 7.28
CA LEU A 45 2.87 6.32 8.48
C LEU A 45 1.89 5.33 9.10
N PHE A 46 0.62 5.72 9.25
CA PHE A 46 -0.42 4.85 9.79
C PHE A 46 -0.61 3.59 8.92
N SER A 47 -0.74 3.76 7.61
CA SER A 47 -0.85 2.65 6.66
C SER A 47 0.37 1.74 6.67
N SER A 48 1.58 2.30 6.73
CA SER A 48 2.82 1.51 6.82
C SER A 48 2.88 0.71 8.12
N ALA A 49 2.41 1.27 9.23
CA ALA A 49 2.33 0.56 10.51
C ALA A 49 1.36 -0.62 10.44
N LEU A 50 0.22 -0.47 9.76
CA LEU A 50 -0.74 -1.57 9.55
C LEU A 50 -0.12 -2.72 8.73
N LEU A 51 0.54 -2.39 7.62
CA LEU A 51 1.23 -3.38 6.79
C LEU A 51 2.37 -4.06 7.55
N GLY A 52 3.16 -3.30 8.31
CA GLY A 52 4.22 -3.82 9.17
C GLY A 52 3.68 -4.79 10.23
N TYR A 53 2.59 -4.43 10.91
CA TYR A 53 1.94 -5.31 11.90
C TYR A 53 1.44 -6.60 11.26
N LYS A 54 0.75 -6.51 10.11
CA LYS A 54 0.31 -7.69 9.35
C LYS A 54 1.50 -8.57 8.95
N ASN A 55 2.57 -7.98 8.42
CA ASN A 55 3.75 -8.72 7.98
C ASN A 55 4.44 -9.45 9.12
N TYR A 56 4.55 -8.80 10.28
CA TYR A 56 5.07 -9.44 11.49
C TYR A 56 4.25 -10.68 11.88
N LYS A 57 2.91 -10.58 11.87
CA LYS A 57 2.02 -11.71 12.19
C LYS A 57 2.10 -12.84 11.16
N VAL A 58 2.09 -12.51 9.87
CA VAL A 58 2.22 -13.50 8.78
C VAL A 58 3.57 -14.21 8.83
N TYR A 59 4.66 -13.48 9.08
CA TYR A 59 5.99 -14.06 9.22
C TYR A 59 6.08 -15.02 10.42
N GLN A 60 5.48 -14.67 11.56
CA GLN A 60 5.43 -15.58 12.71
C GLN A 60 4.75 -16.91 12.37
N ALA A 61 3.65 -16.87 11.61
CA ALA A 61 2.87 -18.05 11.29
C ALA A 61 3.46 -18.90 10.15
N THR A 62 4.01 -18.27 9.11
CA THR A 62 4.40 -18.98 7.87
C THR A 62 5.91 -19.00 7.61
N LYS A 63 6.69 -18.21 8.36
CA LYS A 63 8.12 -17.91 8.08
C LYS A 63 8.39 -17.38 6.67
N SER A 64 7.34 -16.95 5.96
CA SER A 64 7.42 -16.44 4.61
C SER A 64 8.07 -15.06 4.56
N LYS A 65 9.00 -14.86 3.62
CA LYS A 65 9.67 -13.58 3.36
C LYS A 65 8.88 -12.66 2.42
N LEU A 66 7.63 -13.00 2.11
CA LEU A 66 6.75 -12.19 1.23
C LEU A 66 6.48 -10.78 1.79
N PHE A 67 6.78 -10.52 3.07
CA PHE A 67 6.72 -9.17 3.63
C PHE A 67 7.61 -8.15 2.91
N LEU A 68 8.66 -8.59 2.20
CA LEU A 68 9.53 -7.71 1.41
C LEU A 68 8.82 -7.10 0.19
N LEU A 69 7.69 -7.67 -0.24
CA LEU A 69 6.93 -7.13 -1.36
C LEU A 69 6.20 -5.83 -1.00
N ASP A 70 5.87 -5.60 0.27
CA ASP A 70 5.17 -4.41 0.73
C ASP A 70 6.03 -3.12 0.66
N PRO A 71 7.31 -3.11 1.09
CA PRO A 71 8.17 -1.96 0.86
C PRO A 71 8.49 -1.78 -0.63
N ILE A 72 8.65 -2.86 -1.41
CA ILE A 72 8.83 -2.75 -2.87
C ILE A 72 7.60 -2.10 -3.51
N PHE A 73 6.40 -2.56 -3.18
CA PHE A 73 5.14 -1.95 -3.61
C PHE A 73 5.12 -0.46 -3.27
N THR A 74 5.43 -0.11 -2.02
CA THR A 74 5.40 1.27 -1.54
C THR A 74 6.35 2.14 -2.35
N LEU A 75 7.60 1.71 -2.55
CA LEU A 75 8.60 2.46 -3.31
C LEU A 75 8.19 2.61 -4.78
N VAL A 76 7.75 1.53 -5.43
CA VAL A 76 7.31 1.56 -6.83
C VAL A 76 6.19 2.58 -7.00
N PHE A 77 5.11 2.48 -6.22
CA PHE A 77 3.95 3.35 -6.39
C PHE A 77 4.16 4.77 -5.86
N LEU A 78 5.08 4.98 -4.93
CA LEU A 78 5.49 6.31 -4.51
C LEU A 78 6.17 7.08 -5.65
N TYR A 79 7.10 6.46 -6.37
CA TYR A 79 7.86 7.15 -7.42
C TYR A 79 7.20 7.11 -8.80
N LEU A 80 6.27 6.19 -9.04
CA LEU A 80 5.64 6.02 -10.36
C LEU A 80 4.99 7.29 -10.91
N PRO A 81 4.26 8.11 -10.12
CA PRO A 81 3.68 9.36 -10.62
C PRO A 81 4.71 10.39 -11.09
N SER A 82 5.93 10.36 -10.55
CA SER A 82 7.01 11.27 -10.94
C SER A 82 7.73 10.85 -12.23
N VAL A 83 7.70 9.56 -12.56
CA VAL A 83 8.34 9.02 -13.77
C VAL A 83 7.41 9.16 -14.98
N ILE A 84 6.09 9.04 -14.77
CA ILE A 84 5.10 9.07 -15.83
C ILE A 84 4.61 10.50 -16.04
N SER A 85 5.13 11.18 -17.06
CA SER A 85 4.64 12.50 -17.47
C SER A 85 3.41 12.37 -18.36
N LEU A 86 2.21 12.39 -17.75
CA LEU A 86 0.93 12.38 -18.45
C LEU A 86 0.07 13.60 -18.06
N PRO A 87 -0.72 14.16 -19.00
CA PRO A 87 -1.51 15.35 -18.75
C PRO A 87 -2.72 15.10 -17.83
N ARG A 88 -3.25 16.19 -17.24
CA ARG A 88 -4.55 16.22 -16.54
C ARG A 88 -4.68 15.24 -15.35
N GLY A 89 -3.60 15.01 -14.62
CA GLY A 89 -3.62 14.12 -13.43
C GLY A 89 -3.66 12.62 -13.76
N LEU A 90 -3.60 12.24 -15.05
CA LEU A 90 -3.48 10.84 -15.46
C LEU A 90 -2.20 10.18 -14.94
N SER A 91 -1.15 10.99 -14.73
CA SER A 91 0.10 10.58 -14.07
C SER A 91 -0.12 10.08 -12.64
N ILE A 92 -1.22 10.44 -11.98
CA ILE A 92 -1.56 9.98 -10.63
C ILE A 92 -2.61 8.87 -10.70
N LEU A 93 -3.64 9.05 -11.53
CA LEU A 93 -4.75 8.10 -11.64
C LEU A 93 -4.29 6.70 -12.09
N LEU A 94 -3.42 6.60 -13.09
CA LEU A 94 -2.95 5.31 -13.61
C LEU A 94 -2.13 4.54 -12.56
N PRO A 95 -1.14 5.15 -11.87
CA PRO A 95 -0.47 4.51 -10.73
C PRO A 95 -1.41 4.05 -9.63
N ILE A 96 -2.44 4.84 -9.29
CA ILE A 96 -3.41 4.46 -8.25
C ILE A 96 -4.18 3.20 -8.66
N LEU A 97 -4.69 3.15 -9.89
CA LEU A 97 -5.44 2.00 -10.40
C LEU A 97 -4.55 0.75 -10.49
N ALA A 98 -3.33 0.91 -11.03
CA ALA A 98 -2.35 -0.17 -11.06
C ALA A 98 -1.99 -0.65 -9.65
N GLY A 99 -1.84 0.27 -8.70
CA GLY A 99 -1.56 -0.01 -7.29
C GLY A 99 -2.68 -0.78 -6.61
N ALA A 100 -3.93 -0.41 -6.86
CA ALA A 100 -5.08 -1.12 -6.34
C ALA A 100 -5.13 -2.56 -6.87
N ALA A 101 -4.90 -2.76 -8.17
CA ALA A 101 -4.82 -4.10 -8.77
C ALA A 101 -3.67 -4.93 -8.16
N PHE A 102 -2.48 -4.33 -8.04
CA PHE A 102 -1.32 -4.99 -7.42
C PHE A 102 -1.54 -5.34 -5.95
N ALA A 103 -2.20 -4.48 -5.19
CA ALA A 103 -2.54 -4.72 -3.80
C ALA A 103 -3.42 -5.98 -3.65
N LEU A 104 -4.43 -6.16 -4.52
CA LEU A 104 -5.27 -7.35 -4.53
C LEU A 104 -4.47 -8.63 -4.84
N ILE A 105 -3.51 -8.55 -5.77
CA ILE A 105 -2.61 -9.66 -6.09
C ILE A 105 -1.72 -9.99 -4.87
N LEU A 106 -1.12 -8.99 -4.24
CA LEU A 106 -0.26 -9.16 -3.07
C LEU A 106 -0.99 -9.76 -1.87
N VAL A 107 -2.22 -9.30 -1.61
CA VAL A 107 -3.07 -9.91 -0.57
C VAL A 107 -3.29 -11.40 -0.87
N ASN A 108 -3.69 -11.73 -2.09
CA ASN A 108 -3.94 -13.13 -2.47
C ASN A 108 -2.68 -13.99 -2.36
N LEU A 109 -1.52 -13.50 -2.82
CA LEU A 109 -0.25 -14.21 -2.73
C LEU A 109 0.21 -14.40 -1.28
N THR A 110 0.12 -13.35 -0.46
CA THR A 110 0.57 -13.39 0.94
C THR A 110 -0.20 -14.42 1.76
N PHE A 111 -1.51 -14.54 1.53
CA PHE A 111 -2.37 -15.47 2.27
C PHE A 111 -2.63 -16.80 1.55
N HIS A 112 -1.98 -17.05 0.40
CA HIS A 112 -2.07 -18.31 -0.33
C HIS A 112 -1.54 -19.52 0.46
N PRO A 113 -0.39 -19.44 1.18
CA PRO A 113 0.11 -20.58 1.97
C PRO A 113 -0.91 -21.05 3.02
N TRP A 114 -1.65 -20.11 3.62
CA TRP A 114 -2.75 -20.36 4.55
C TRP A 114 -4.02 -20.94 3.91
N LYS A 115 -4.08 -21.15 2.59
CA LYS A 115 -5.14 -21.96 1.97
C LYS A 115 -4.80 -23.45 1.92
N LYS A 116 -3.53 -23.83 2.12
CA LYS A 116 -3.08 -25.23 2.07
C LYS A 116 -3.13 -25.95 3.42
N GLU A 117 -3.23 -25.21 4.52
CA GLU A 117 -3.22 -25.74 5.89
C GLU A 117 -4.61 -25.74 6.57
N ALA A 118 -5.67 -25.35 5.84
CA ALA A 118 -7.06 -25.38 6.29
C ALA A 118 -7.83 -26.44 5.50
#